data_AF-A0A8J4J0P4-F1
#
_entry.id   AF-A0A8J4J0P4-F1
#
_cell.length_a   1.000
_cell.length_b   1.000
_cell.length_c   1.000
_cell.angle_alpha   90.00
_cell.angle_beta   90.00
_cell.angle_gamma   90.00
#
_symmetry.space_group_name_H-M   'P 1'
#
loop_
_entity.id
_entity.type
_entity.pdbx_description
1 polymer ?
#
loop_
_entity_poly.entity_id
_entity_poly.type
_entity_poly.pdbx_seq_one_letter_code
_entity_poly.pdbx_strand_id
1 'polypeptide(L)'
;DPNNYYHRRNEMTTTDNLDFKHHNYKEMRQVGKEEAGVHQNSPIFQWFWIIRIKLKKNKIKNIIKELKKFVSEPEFRYIAGAHGNEVLGRELILLLMQFMCQEYLAGNPRIVHLIEDTRIHLLPSVNPDGYDKAYKAGSELGGWSLGRWTQDGIDINNNFPDLNSLLWESEDQKMSKRKVPNHHIPIPDW
;
A
#
# COMPACT_ATOMS: atom_id res chain seq x y z
N ASP A 1 -1.52 -35.61 11.92
CA ASP A 1 -1.21 -36.69 10.98
C ASP A 1 0.14 -36.40 10.33
N PRO A 2 1.18 -37.19 10.60
CA PRO A 2 2.53 -36.97 10.06
C PRO A 2 2.65 -37.20 8.54
N ASN A 3 1.58 -37.63 7.84
CA ASN A 3 1.61 -37.95 6.41
C ASN A 3 0.91 -36.94 5.49
N ASN A 4 0.58 -35.74 5.97
CA ASN A 4 -0.05 -34.74 5.10
C ASN A 4 0.98 -34.09 4.15
N TYR A 5 1.04 -34.58 2.91
CA TYR A 5 1.95 -34.16 1.83
C TYR A 5 1.95 -32.65 1.57
N TYR A 6 0.86 -31.95 1.90
CA TYR A 6 0.71 -30.51 1.72
C TYR A 6 1.45 -29.65 2.76
N HIS A 7 1.84 -30.18 3.92
CA HIS A 7 2.58 -29.40 4.93
C HIS A 7 4.03 -29.12 4.52
N ARG A 8 4.67 -30.04 3.77
CA ARG A 8 6.12 -30.00 3.55
C ARG A 8 6.61 -29.05 2.44
N ARG A 9 5.71 -28.50 1.60
CA ARG A 9 6.10 -27.57 0.51
C ARG A 9 5.97 -26.09 0.87
N ASN A 10 5.24 -25.76 1.94
CA ASN A 10 4.99 -24.37 2.35
C ASN A 10 5.64 -24.01 3.70
N GLU A 11 6.32 -24.95 4.35
CA GLU A 11 7.23 -24.62 5.46
C GLU A 11 8.53 -24.05 4.87
N MET A 12 8.50 -22.77 4.51
CA MET A 12 9.71 -21.96 4.52
C MET A 12 10.08 -21.79 6.00
N THR A 13 11.10 -22.50 6.47
CA THR A 13 11.85 -22.05 7.65
C THR A 13 12.50 -20.74 7.23
N THR A 14 11.88 -19.60 7.54
CA THR A 14 12.39 -18.29 7.12
C THR A 14 13.74 -18.09 7.80
N THR A 15 14.82 -18.11 7.02
CA THR A 15 16.15 -17.64 7.47
C THR A 15 16.23 -16.12 7.53
N ASP A 16 15.12 -15.47 7.20
CA ASP A 16 15.01 -14.06 6.90
C ASP A 16 14.94 -13.28 8.21
N ASN A 17 15.84 -12.32 8.38
CA ASN A 17 15.86 -11.44 9.55
C ASN A 17 14.78 -10.34 9.39
N LEU A 18 13.51 -10.77 9.33
CA LEU A 18 12.34 -9.91 9.18
C LEU A 18 11.73 -9.60 10.55
N ASP A 19 11.22 -8.38 10.72
CA ASP A 19 10.71 -7.89 12.01
C ASP A 19 9.23 -8.26 12.19
N PHE A 20 8.97 -9.45 12.73
CA PHE A 20 7.61 -9.93 13.02
C PHE A 20 7.08 -9.35 14.33
N LYS A 21 6.50 -8.15 14.26
CA LYS A 21 5.78 -7.53 15.36
C LYS A 21 4.73 -6.54 14.86
N HIS A 22 3.87 -6.09 15.75
CA HIS A 22 3.02 -4.92 15.47
C HIS A 22 3.83 -3.64 15.66
N HIS A 23 3.94 -2.84 14.60
CA HIS A 23 4.70 -1.60 14.63
C HIS A 23 3.78 -0.44 14.98
N ASN A 24 4.02 0.25 16.09
CA ASN A 24 3.34 1.53 16.34
C ASN A 24 3.71 2.55 15.24
N TYR A 25 3.01 3.69 15.17
CA TYR A 25 3.27 4.68 14.12
C TYR A 25 4.73 5.16 14.03
N LYS A 26 5.42 5.32 15.17
CA LYS A 26 6.83 5.74 15.19
C LYS A 26 7.73 4.65 14.64
N GLU A 27 7.50 3.40 15.05
CA GLU A 27 8.27 2.24 14.57
C GLU A 27 8.07 1.99 13.08
N MET A 28 6.82 2.04 12.58
CA MET A 28 6.54 1.92 11.14
C MET A 28 7.27 3.00 10.34
N ARG A 29 7.27 4.25 10.81
CA ARG A 29 8.04 5.33 10.17
C ARG A 29 9.54 5.07 10.23
N GLN A 30 10.04 4.43 11.28
CA GLN A 30 11.44 4.08 11.41
C GLN A 30 11.84 2.98 10.43
N VAL A 31 11.07 1.88 10.37
CA VAL A 31 11.29 0.79 9.41
C VAL A 31 11.36 1.32 8.00
N GLY A 32 10.39 2.10 7.57
CA GLY A 32 10.48 2.62 6.21
C GLY A 32 11.61 3.64 6.03
N LYS A 33 12.02 4.42 7.04
CA LYS A 33 13.21 5.29 6.91
C LYS A 33 14.49 4.48 6.69
N GLU A 34 14.60 3.34 7.38
CA GLU A 34 15.72 2.41 7.26
C GLU A 34 15.72 1.75 5.89
N GLU A 35 14.60 1.15 5.49
CA GLU A 35 14.45 0.45 4.20
C GLU A 35 14.52 1.40 3.01
N ALA A 36 13.97 2.60 3.15
CA ALA A 36 13.90 3.57 2.09
C ALA A 36 14.97 4.67 2.23
N GLY A 37 16.12 4.47 2.88
CA GLY A 37 17.28 5.40 2.88
C GLY A 37 17.02 6.87 2.47
N VAL A 38 16.53 7.71 3.39
CA VAL A 38 16.50 9.21 3.39
C VAL A 38 15.83 9.96 2.22
N HIS A 39 14.68 10.60 2.47
CA HIS A 39 14.43 11.98 2.01
C HIS A 39 13.32 12.63 2.86
N GLN A 40 13.72 13.67 3.59
CA GLN A 40 12.84 14.71 4.12
C GLN A 40 12.47 15.68 2.99
N ASN A 41 11.30 16.30 3.12
CA ASN A 41 10.81 17.49 2.39
C ASN A 41 10.12 17.27 1.04
N SER A 42 8.83 16.92 1.11
CA SER A 42 7.82 17.45 0.19
C SER A 42 6.47 17.54 0.92
N PRO A 43 5.71 18.66 0.86
CA PRO A 43 4.53 18.87 1.69
C PRO A 43 3.33 17.96 1.34
N ILE A 44 3.42 17.18 0.25
CA ILE A 44 2.35 16.29 -0.22
C ILE A 44 2.69 14.80 0.02
N PHE A 45 3.91 14.47 0.45
CA PHE A 45 4.42 13.08 0.49
C PHE A 45 4.79 12.61 1.90
N GLN A 46 3.85 12.62 2.85
CA GLN A 46 4.07 12.03 4.17
C GLN A 46 3.76 10.53 4.30
N TRP A 47 3.32 9.86 3.22
CA TRP A 47 2.62 8.56 3.31
C TRP A 47 3.07 7.49 2.30
N PHE A 48 3.85 7.82 1.28
CA PHE A 48 4.17 6.89 0.18
C PHE A 48 5.62 6.39 0.23
N TRP A 49 5.80 5.08 0.30
CA TRP A 49 7.08 4.44 0.03
C TRP A 49 7.14 4.10 -1.46
N ILE A 50 8.08 4.72 -2.19
CA ILE A 50 8.37 4.39 -3.59
C ILE A 50 9.71 3.65 -3.61
N ILE A 51 9.67 2.33 -3.77
CA ILE A 51 10.86 1.46 -3.72
C ILE A 51 11.79 1.73 -4.93
N ARG A 52 11.22 2.10 -6.08
CA ARG A 52 11.92 2.26 -7.36
C ARG A 52 12.88 3.46 -7.45
N ILE A 53 12.65 4.53 -6.69
CA ILE A 53 13.45 5.77 -6.85
C ILE A 53 14.84 5.64 -6.20
N LYS A 54 15.03 4.73 -5.24
CA LYS A 54 16.26 4.71 -4.41
C LYS A 54 17.31 3.68 -4.77
N LEU A 55 16.96 2.63 -5.51
CA LEU A 55 17.92 1.57 -5.87
C LEU A 55 18.81 1.94 -7.09
N LYS A 56 18.52 3.04 -7.79
CA LYS A 56 19.43 3.62 -8.80
C LYS A 56 20.45 4.54 -8.13
N LYS A 57 21.68 4.06 -7.92
CA LYS A 57 22.85 4.89 -7.59
C LYS A 57 23.02 6.02 -8.62
N ASN A 58 23.12 7.25 -8.12
CA ASN A 58 23.65 8.48 -8.73
C ASN A 58 23.43 8.73 -10.25
N LYS A 59 22.69 9.79 -10.56
CA LYS A 59 23.19 10.95 -11.34
C LYS A 59 22.11 12.04 -11.44
N ILE A 60 22.35 13.14 -10.71
CA ILE A 60 21.71 14.45 -10.94
C ILE A 60 22.20 14.94 -12.31
N LYS A 61 21.49 14.55 -13.38
CA LYS A 61 21.53 15.11 -14.75
C LYS A 61 20.39 14.60 -15.66
N ASN A 62 19.55 13.66 -15.19
CA ASN A 62 18.58 12.93 -16.03
C ASN A 62 17.08 13.21 -15.73
N ILE A 63 16.73 14.25 -14.98
CA ILE A 63 15.34 14.51 -14.57
C ILE A 63 14.37 14.63 -15.78
N ILE A 64 14.83 15.18 -16.92
CA ILE A 64 14.02 15.31 -18.15
C ILE A 64 13.93 13.98 -18.93
N LYS A 65 14.93 13.09 -18.81
CA LYS A 65 14.92 11.77 -19.47
C LYS A 65 14.05 10.75 -18.72
N GLU A 66 13.99 10.87 -17.40
CA GLU A 66 13.12 10.06 -16.53
C GLU A 66 11.63 10.31 -16.82
N LEU A 67 11.24 11.56 -17.18
CA LEU A 67 9.84 11.88 -17.52
C LEU A 67 9.30 11.12 -18.74
N LYS A 68 10.14 10.87 -19.75
CA LYS A 68 9.77 10.04 -20.92
C LYS A 68 9.73 8.54 -20.60
N LYS A 69 10.39 8.09 -19.54
CA LYS A 69 10.43 6.67 -19.12
C LYS A 69 9.16 6.23 -18.40
N PHE A 70 8.46 7.16 -17.73
CA PHE A 70 7.18 6.86 -17.06
C PHE A 70 6.07 6.41 -18.02
N VAL A 71 6.17 6.72 -19.31
CA VAL A 71 5.16 6.31 -20.32
C VAL A 71 5.26 4.80 -20.64
N SER A 72 6.37 4.13 -20.31
CA SER A 72 6.63 2.73 -20.68
C SER A 72 6.70 1.74 -19.52
N GLU A 73 6.63 2.20 -18.28
CA GLU A 73 6.84 1.35 -17.10
C GLU A 73 5.53 1.21 -16.30
N PRO A 74 5.04 -0.02 -16.04
CA PRO A 74 3.80 -0.21 -15.29
C PRO A 74 3.94 0.31 -13.85
N GLU A 75 2.88 0.97 -13.37
CA GLU A 75 2.75 1.41 -11.98
C GLU A 75 1.85 0.46 -11.21
N PHE A 76 2.28 0.08 -10.01
CA PHE A 76 1.57 -0.84 -9.13
C PHE A 76 1.51 -0.28 -7.72
N ARG A 77 0.40 -0.50 -7.01
CA ARG A 77 0.28 -0.07 -5.61
C ARG A 77 -0.37 -1.11 -4.71
N TYR A 78 0.16 -1.24 -3.49
CA TYR A 78 -0.54 -1.85 -2.36
C TYR A 78 -0.90 -0.80 -1.32
N ILE A 79 -2.10 -0.93 -0.77
CA ILE A 79 -2.65 -0.05 0.26
C ILE A 79 -3.20 -0.94 1.38
N ALA A 80 -2.90 -0.58 2.62
CA ALA A 80 -3.50 -1.21 3.80
C ALA A 80 -3.84 -0.18 4.88
N GLY A 81 -4.52 -0.66 5.92
CA GLY A 81 -4.87 0.15 7.09
C GLY A 81 -5.87 1.25 6.77
N ALA A 82 -6.82 1.03 5.85
CA ALA A 82 -7.96 1.94 5.65
C ALA A 82 -8.87 1.95 6.89
N HIS A 83 -9.14 0.77 7.45
CA HIS A 83 -9.58 0.64 8.82
C HIS A 83 -8.35 0.46 9.71
N GLY A 84 -8.21 1.30 10.74
CA GLY A 84 -7.02 1.31 11.57
C GLY A 84 -6.84 0.04 12.41
N ASN A 85 -7.93 -0.63 12.77
CA ASN A 85 -7.92 -1.88 13.53
C ASN A 85 -7.73 -3.16 12.69
N GLU A 86 -7.73 -3.06 11.35
CA GLU A 86 -7.47 -4.18 10.45
C GLU A 86 -5.96 -4.28 10.16
N VAL A 87 -5.19 -4.65 11.20
CA VAL A 87 -3.74 -4.45 11.27
C VAL A 87 -2.92 -5.36 10.36
N LEU A 88 -3.41 -6.57 10.04
CA LEU A 88 -2.61 -7.58 9.33
C LEU A 88 -2.03 -7.07 8.00
N GLY A 89 -2.83 -6.37 7.20
CA GLY A 89 -2.38 -5.84 5.91
C GLY A 89 -1.24 -4.82 6.03
N ARG A 90 -1.24 -4.02 7.11
CA ARG A 90 -0.18 -3.04 7.39
C ARG A 90 1.15 -3.76 7.60
N GLU A 91 1.17 -4.77 8.45
CA GLU A 91 2.39 -5.53 8.76
C GLU A 91 2.87 -6.35 7.56
N LEU A 92 1.96 -6.94 6.78
CA LEU A 92 2.33 -7.63 5.53
C LEU A 92 2.99 -6.69 4.51
N ILE A 93 2.56 -5.44 4.40
CA ILE A 93 3.20 -4.47 3.52
C ILE A 93 4.60 -4.08 4.03
N LEU A 94 4.79 -3.96 5.35
CA LEU A 94 6.11 -3.70 5.94
C LEU A 94 7.07 -4.88 5.71
N LEU A 95 6.60 -6.10 5.95
CA LEU A 95 7.36 -7.33 5.70
C LEU A 95 7.69 -7.48 4.21
N LEU A 96 6.74 -7.18 3.32
CA LEU A 96 6.98 -7.19 1.87
C LEU A 96 8.08 -6.19 1.48
N MET A 97 8.07 -4.99 2.08
CA MET A 97 9.10 -3.99 1.82
C MET A 97 10.49 -4.50 2.24
N GLN A 98 10.62 -5.02 3.46
CA GLN A 98 11.88 -5.60 3.96
C GLN A 98 12.35 -6.77 3.08
N PHE A 99 11.45 -7.70 2.76
CA PHE A 99 11.73 -8.84 1.88
C PHE A 99 12.23 -8.39 0.51
N MET A 100 11.55 -7.42 -0.12
CA MET A 100 11.95 -6.89 -1.41
C MET A 100 13.35 -6.23 -1.37
N CYS A 101 13.67 -5.49 -0.30
CA CYS A 101 15.00 -4.90 -0.12
C CYS A 101 16.08 -5.97 0.07
N GLN A 102 15.85 -6.95 0.96
CA GLN A 102 16.82 -8.01 1.26
C GLN A 102 17.10 -8.87 0.02
N GLU A 103 16.06 -9.31 -0.68
CA GLU A 103 16.18 -10.15 -1.88
C GLU A 103 16.79 -9.40 -3.06
N TYR A 104 16.54 -8.09 -3.18
CA TYR A 104 17.20 -7.27 -4.19
C TYR A 104 18.71 -7.18 -3.94
N LEU A 105 19.13 -6.99 -2.68
CA LEU A 105 20.55 -6.97 -2.30
C LEU A 105 21.21 -8.33 -2.44
N ALA A 106 20.48 -9.42 -2.19
CA ALA A 106 20.93 -10.79 -2.43
C ALA A 106 21.03 -11.13 -3.93
N GLY A 107 20.51 -10.27 -4.82
CA GLY A 107 20.57 -10.45 -6.26
C GLY A 107 19.56 -11.47 -6.79
N ASN A 108 18.43 -11.70 -6.09
CA ASN A 108 17.39 -12.59 -6.56
C ASN A 108 16.84 -12.11 -7.93
N PRO A 109 17.00 -12.89 -9.02
CA PRO A 109 16.65 -12.43 -10.36
C PRO A 109 15.18 -12.00 -10.51
N ARG A 110 14.27 -12.66 -9.81
CA ARG A 110 12.83 -12.35 -9.85
C ARG A 110 12.53 -10.99 -9.22
N ILE A 111 13.14 -10.71 -8.06
CA ILE A 111 12.91 -9.46 -7.33
C ILE A 111 13.62 -8.29 -8.01
N VAL A 112 14.83 -8.50 -8.53
CA VAL A 112 15.55 -7.51 -9.33
C VAL A 112 14.71 -7.11 -10.55
N HIS A 113 14.26 -8.07 -11.35
CA HIS A 113 13.41 -7.80 -12.52
C HIS A 113 12.11 -7.06 -12.14
N LEU A 114 11.43 -7.51 -11.08
CA LEU A 114 10.20 -6.89 -10.60
C LEU A 114 10.40 -5.41 -10.23
N ILE A 115 11.47 -5.09 -9.51
CA ILE A 115 11.78 -3.74 -9.04
C ILE A 115 12.31 -2.84 -10.17
N GLU A 116 13.12 -3.38 -11.08
CA GLU A 116 13.68 -2.62 -12.20
C GLU A 116 12.64 -2.28 -13.27
N ASP A 117 11.65 -3.15 -13.49
CA ASP A 117 10.65 -2.96 -14.54
C ASP A 117 9.32 -2.38 -14.03
N THR A 118 8.98 -2.52 -12.75
CA THR A 118 7.71 -2.02 -12.19
C THR A 118 7.90 -0.90 -11.18
N ARG A 119 7.09 0.18 -11.28
CA ARG A 119 7.05 1.24 -10.27
C ARG A 119 6.09 0.84 -9.15
N ILE A 120 6.66 0.37 -8.04
CA ILE A 120 5.89 -0.16 -6.91
C ILE A 120 5.75 0.90 -5.81
N HIS A 121 4.50 1.13 -5.43
CA HIS A 121 4.08 2.05 -4.36
C HIS A 121 3.49 1.25 -3.20
N LEU A 122 4.09 1.37 -2.01
CA LEU A 122 3.59 0.71 -0.81
C LEU A 122 3.05 1.76 0.17
N LEU A 123 1.80 1.58 0.60
CA LEU A 123 1.12 2.41 1.59
C LEU A 123 0.62 1.52 2.73
N PRO A 124 1.41 1.33 3.81
CA PRO A 124 1.08 0.40 4.88
C PRO A 124 -0.09 0.87 5.77
N SER A 125 -0.38 2.17 5.81
CA SER A 125 -1.41 2.72 6.70
C SER A 125 -2.04 3.99 6.12
N VAL A 126 -3.32 3.90 5.76
CA VAL A 126 -4.13 5.06 5.36
C VAL A 126 -4.73 5.77 6.59
N ASN A 127 -5.13 5.02 7.62
CA ASN A 127 -5.73 5.48 8.87
C ASN A 127 -4.78 5.22 10.07
N PRO A 128 -3.67 5.97 10.19
CA PRO A 128 -2.73 5.81 11.30
C PRO A 128 -3.36 6.16 12.65
N ASP A 129 -4.30 7.11 12.70
CA ASP A 129 -4.92 7.57 13.94
C ASP A 129 -5.85 6.52 14.52
N GLY A 130 -6.64 5.86 13.66
CA GLY A 130 -7.46 4.71 14.03
C GLY A 130 -6.61 3.56 14.55
N TYR A 131 -5.48 3.29 13.88
CA TYR A 131 -4.54 2.27 14.33
C TYR A 131 -3.93 2.60 15.70
N ASP A 132 -3.46 3.83 15.93
CA ASP A 132 -2.88 4.21 17.22
C ASP A 132 -3.88 4.05 18.38
N LYS A 133 -5.18 4.28 18.14
CA LYS A 133 -6.25 4.00 19.12
C LYS A 133 -6.39 2.50 19.38
N ALA A 134 -6.47 1.68 18.34
CA ALA A 134 -6.58 0.22 18.45
C ALA A 134 -5.34 -0.39 19.13
N TYR A 135 -4.15 0.06 18.73
CA TYR A 135 -2.87 -0.40 19.26
C TYR A 135 -2.73 -0.13 20.77
N LYS A 136 -3.10 1.08 21.22
CA LYS A 136 -3.04 1.44 22.64
C LYS A 136 -4.03 0.66 23.50
N ALA A 137 -5.21 0.35 22.96
CA ALA A 137 -6.19 -0.46 23.66
C ALA A 137 -5.78 -1.94 23.75
N GLY A 138 -5.01 -2.43 22.77
CA GLY A 138 -4.60 -3.82 22.69
C GLY A 138 -5.70 -4.72 22.08
N SER A 139 -5.28 -5.90 21.62
CA SER A 139 -6.14 -6.81 20.85
C SER A 139 -7.36 -7.32 21.62
N GLU A 140 -7.26 -7.40 22.96
CA GLU A 140 -8.33 -7.95 23.81
C GLU A 140 -9.47 -6.96 24.04
N LEU A 141 -9.18 -5.65 23.95
CA LEU A 141 -10.13 -4.56 24.22
C LEU A 141 -10.59 -3.86 22.93
N GLY A 142 -9.89 -4.10 21.82
CA GLY A 142 -10.16 -3.50 20.51
C GLY A 142 -11.17 -4.27 19.68
N GLY A 143 -12.41 -4.38 20.15
CA GLY A 143 -13.50 -5.00 19.38
C GLY A 143 -13.68 -4.42 17.97
N TRP A 144 -14.68 -4.90 17.23
CA TRP A 144 -14.85 -4.59 15.79
C TRP A 144 -14.81 -3.10 15.39
N SER A 145 -15.23 -2.21 16.29
CA SER A 145 -15.39 -0.77 16.07
C SER A 145 -14.18 0.08 16.46
N LEU A 146 -13.40 -0.31 17.46
CA LEU A 146 -12.39 0.56 18.06
C LEU A 146 -11.21 0.76 17.09
N GLY A 147 -11.02 2.00 16.61
CA GLY A 147 -9.96 2.32 15.66
C GLY A 147 -10.30 2.04 14.19
N ARG A 148 -11.56 1.67 13.89
CA ARG A 148 -12.03 1.47 12.51
C ARG A 148 -12.11 2.78 11.72
N TRP A 149 -12.80 3.77 12.26
CA TRP A 149 -13.03 5.09 11.63
C TRP A 149 -11.86 6.05 11.84
N THR A 150 -11.86 7.16 11.10
CA THR A 150 -10.96 8.30 11.35
C THR A 150 -11.27 8.97 12.69
N GLN A 151 -10.47 9.97 13.08
CA GLN A 151 -10.75 10.77 14.26
C GLN A 151 -12.13 11.46 14.21
N ASP A 152 -12.59 11.83 13.01
CA ASP A 152 -13.88 12.49 12.78
C ASP A 152 -15.06 11.50 12.65
N GLY A 153 -14.82 10.20 12.85
CA GLY A 153 -15.85 9.17 12.74
C GLY A 153 -16.19 8.77 11.31
N ILE A 154 -15.34 9.11 10.33
CA ILE A 154 -15.55 8.80 8.91
C ILE A 154 -14.99 7.41 8.60
N ASP A 155 -15.76 6.62 7.86
CA ASP A 155 -15.28 5.35 7.33
C ASP A 155 -14.61 5.64 5.99
N ILE A 156 -13.28 5.50 5.93
CA ILE A 156 -12.50 5.84 4.75
C ILE A 156 -12.98 5.04 3.53
N ASN A 157 -13.35 3.77 3.71
CA ASN A 157 -13.77 2.91 2.60
C ASN A 157 -15.17 3.26 2.06
N ASN A 158 -15.96 4.02 2.83
CA ASN A 158 -17.26 4.54 2.39
C ASN A 158 -17.21 6.04 2.05
N ASN A 159 -16.02 6.65 2.01
CA ASN A 159 -15.84 8.07 1.75
C ASN A 159 -15.24 8.36 0.36
N PHE A 160 -15.40 7.41 -0.58
CA PHE A 160 -15.06 7.61 -1.99
C PHE A 160 -16.31 8.07 -2.75
N PRO A 161 -16.17 8.96 -3.76
CA PRO A 161 -17.29 9.35 -4.61
C PRO A 161 -17.98 8.12 -5.21
N ASP A 162 -19.30 8.02 -5.05
CA ASP A 162 -20.06 6.93 -5.63
C ASP A 162 -20.33 7.18 -7.12
N LEU A 163 -19.49 6.57 -7.95
CA LEU A 163 -19.66 6.59 -9.41
C LEU A 163 -20.54 5.44 -9.91
N ASN A 164 -20.88 4.47 -9.05
CA ASN A 164 -21.70 3.32 -9.43
C ASN A 164 -23.14 3.75 -9.67
N SER A 165 -23.71 4.55 -8.77
CA SER A 165 -25.08 5.05 -8.92
C SER A 165 -25.27 5.77 -10.26
N LEU A 166 -24.31 6.62 -10.66
CA LEU A 166 -24.35 7.33 -11.94
C LEU A 166 -24.28 6.39 -13.15
N LEU A 167 -23.50 5.30 -13.06
CA LEU A 167 -23.44 4.28 -14.11
C LEU A 167 -24.78 3.52 -14.22
N TRP A 168 -25.30 3.02 -13.10
CA TRP A 168 -26.51 2.19 -13.08
C TRP A 168 -27.76 2.99 -13.45
N GLU A 169 -27.90 4.24 -12.98
CA GLU A 169 -29.00 5.13 -13.40
C GLU A 169 -28.99 5.38 -14.91
N SER A 170 -27.81 5.49 -15.52
CA SER A 170 -27.66 5.60 -16.97
C SER A 170 -28.08 4.33 -17.71
N GLU A 171 -27.74 3.15 -17.19
CA GLU A 171 -28.11 1.87 -17.80
C GLU A 171 -29.62 1.58 -17.72
N ASP A 172 -30.26 1.90 -16.58
CA ASP A 172 -31.70 1.73 -16.37
C ASP A 172 -32.53 2.68 -17.24
N GLN A 173 -32.00 3.86 -17.54
CA GLN A 173 -32.56 4.78 -18.52
C GLN A 173 -32.31 4.29 -19.96
N LYS A 174 -32.89 3.13 -20.33
CA LYS A 174 -32.85 2.51 -21.68
C LYS A 174 -33.30 3.42 -22.84
N MET A 175 -33.79 4.62 -22.55
CA MET A 175 -34.29 5.62 -23.49
C MET A 175 -33.42 6.89 -23.59
N SER A 176 -32.32 6.99 -22.82
CA SER A 176 -31.35 8.07 -22.96
C SER A 176 -30.53 7.88 -24.24
N LYS A 177 -30.58 8.86 -25.15
CA LYS A 177 -29.73 8.90 -26.36
C LYS A 177 -28.23 9.09 -26.03
N ARG A 178 -27.88 9.38 -24.78
CA ARG A 178 -26.52 9.75 -24.37
C ARG A 178 -25.92 8.59 -23.57
N LYS A 179 -24.98 7.86 -24.19
CA LYS A 179 -24.13 6.89 -23.49
C LYS A 179 -23.32 7.64 -22.43
N VAL A 180 -23.45 7.26 -21.16
CA VAL A 180 -22.56 7.75 -20.12
C VAL A 180 -21.19 7.07 -20.31
N PRO A 181 -20.08 7.83 -20.30
CA PRO A 181 -18.75 7.24 -20.36
C PRO A 181 -18.50 6.34 -19.16
N ASN A 182 -17.93 5.15 -19.39
CA ASN A 182 -17.46 4.28 -18.31
C ASN A 182 -16.05 4.67 -17.80
N HIS A 183 -15.50 5.77 -18.31
CA HIS A 183 -14.18 6.30 -17.98
C HIS A 183 -14.23 7.83 -17.88
N HIS A 184 -13.35 8.42 -17.07
CA HIS A 184 -13.25 9.88 -16.89
C HIS A 184 -14.57 10.54 -16.44
N ILE A 185 -15.32 9.86 -15.57
CA ILE A 185 -16.53 10.41 -14.94
C ILE A 185 -16.09 11.55 -14.00
N PRO A 186 -16.65 12.76 -14.13
CA PRO A 186 -16.34 13.86 -13.22
C PRO A 186 -16.77 13.50 -11.79
N ILE A 187 -15.99 13.94 -10.81
CA ILE A 187 -16.38 13.79 -9.41
C ILE A 187 -17.65 14.63 -9.20
N PRO A 188 -18.73 14.05 -8.66
CA PRO A 188 -19.95 14.80 -8.41
C PRO A 188 -19.73 15.94 -7.40
N ASP A 189 -20.44 17.06 -7.58
CA ASP A 189 -20.32 18.26 -6.73
C ASP A 189 -21.08 18.17 -5.39
N TRP A 190 -21.71 17.04 -5.09
CA TRP A 190 -22.57 16.84 -3.92
C TRP A 190 -21.85 16.17 -2.74
#